data_AF-A0A8T2YUE7-F1
#
_entry.id   AF-A0A8T2YUE7-F1
#
_cell.length_a   1.000
_cell.length_b   1.000
_cell.length_c   1.000
_cell.angle_alpha   90.00
_cell.angle_beta   90.00
_cell.angle_gamma   90.00
#
_symmetry.space_group_name_H-M   'P 1'
#
loop_
_entity.id
_entity.type
_entity.pdbx_description
1 polymer ?
#
loop_
_entity_poly.entity_id
_entity_poly.type
_entity_poly.pdbx_seq_one_letter_code
_entity_poly.pdbx_strand_id
1 'polypeptide(L)' 'VRVEGSVQKVPDEESEQYIYSCPQGSEIGAIVSNQSTIIPGTHVLHQTYKELEEKHSDG' A
#
# COMPACT_ATOMS: atom_id res chain seq x y z
N VAL A 1 25.24 -12.24 2.61
CA VAL A 1 24.95 -12.05 4.05
C VAL A 1 23.65 -12.80 4.36
N ARG A 2 23.59 -13.58 5.45
CA ARG A 2 22.37 -14.32 5.88
C ARG A 2 21.97 -13.80 7.28
N VAL A 3 20.69 -13.47 7.46
CA VAL A 3 20.13 -12.96 8.71
C VAL A 3 19.00 -13.89 9.15
N GLU A 4 19.04 -14.35 10.40
CA GLU A 4 18.06 -15.27 10.99
C GLU A 4 17.73 -14.77 12.41
N GLY A 5 16.49 -14.96 12.85
CA GLY A 5 16.04 -14.54 14.18
C GLY A 5 14.52 -14.58 14.34
N SER A 6 14.07 -14.21 15.53
CA SER A 6 12.65 -14.07 15.84
C SER A 6 12.07 -12.81 15.21
N VAL A 7 10.78 -12.84 14.85
CA VAL A 7 10.06 -11.71 14.29
C VAL A 7 9.10 -11.09 15.31
N GLN A 8 8.91 -9.79 15.24
CA GLN A 8 7.94 -9.05 16.02
C GLN A 8 7.28 -7.99 15.14
N LYS A 9 5.99 -7.73 15.37
CA LYS A 9 5.30 -6.62 14.71
C LYS A 9 5.82 -5.31 15.31
N VAL A 10 6.12 -4.34 14.45
CA VAL A 10 6.42 -2.98 14.88
C VAL A 10 5.17 -2.31 15.47
N PRO A 11 5.31 -1.26 16.29
CA PRO A 11 4.19 -0.43 16.72
C PRO A 11 3.41 0.14 15.53
N ASP A 12 2.13 0.40 15.75
CA ASP A 12 1.27 0.95 14.69
C ASP A 12 1.70 2.39 14.34
N GLU A 13 2.13 3.18 15.33
CA GLU A 13 2.60 4.55 15.13
C GLU A 13 3.86 4.62 14.23
N GLU A 14 4.76 3.64 14.37
CA GLU A 14 5.94 3.54 13.50
C GLU A 14 5.55 3.19 12.06
N SER A 15 4.58 2.28 11.90
CA SER A 15 4.05 1.89 10.59
C SER A 15 3.36 3.06 9.90
N GLU A 16 2.53 3.82 10.63
CA GLU A 16 1.85 5.00 10.12
C GLU A 16 2.86 6.05 9.65
N GLN A 17 3.86 6.38 10.47
CA GLN A 17 4.92 7.31 10.11
C GLN A 17 5.68 6.88 8.85
N TYR A 18 5.98 5.58 8.72
CA TYR A 18 6.61 5.04 7.53
C TYR A 18 5.73 5.20 6.28
N ILE A 19 4.45 4.88 6.38
CA ILE A 19 3.50 5.02 5.25
C ILE A 19 3.37 6.48 4.82
N TYR A 20 3.24 7.43 5.76
CA TYR A 20 3.17 8.86 5.41
C TYR A 20 4.46 9.43 4.81
N SER A 21 5.60 8.73 4.98
CA SER A 21 6.86 9.10 4.33
C SER A 21 6.98 8.58 2.89
N CYS A 22 6.09 7.68 2.48
CA CYS A 22 6.12 7.08 1.14
C CYS A 22 5.59 8.07 0.08
N PRO A 23 6.01 7.94 -1.19
CA PRO A 23 5.35 8.63 -2.29
C PRO A 23 3.87 8.24 -2.36
N GLN A 24 3.00 9.20 -2.68
CA GLN A 24 1.54 9.01 -2.73
C GLN A 24 1.10 7.80 -3.57
N GLY A 25 1.74 7.57 -4.73
CA GLY A 25 1.43 6.40 -5.56
C GLY A 25 1.72 5.05 -4.88
N SER A 26 2.71 4.99 -3.99
CA SER A 26 3.01 3.79 -3.21
C SER A 26 1.98 3.56 -2.11
N GLU A 27 1.52 4.63 -1.46
CA GLU A 27 0.41 4.57 -0.48
C GLU A 27 -0.88 4.07 -1.15
N ILE A 28 -1.28 4.70 -2.26
CA ILE A 28 -2.47 4.29 -3.03
C ILE A 28 -2.32 2.85 -3.52
N GLY A 29 -1.14 2.45 -4.01
CA GLY A 29 -0.89 1.08 -4.45
C GLY A 29 -1.08 0.04 -3.33
N ALA A 30 -0.65 0.36 -2.11
CA ALA A 30 -0.86 -0.48 -0.94
C ALA A 30 -2.34 -0.60 -0.55
N ILE A 31 -3.13 0.46 -0.76
CA ILE A 31 -4.59 0.47 -0.52
C ILE A 31 -5.34 -0.34 -1.58
N VAL A 32 -4.99 -0.17 -2.86
CA VAL A 32 -5.67 -0.81 -4.00
C VAL A 32 -5.46 -2.32 -4.04
N SER A 33 -4.26 -2.77 -3.67
CA SER A 33 -3.86 -4.17 -3.79
C SER A 33 -4.05 -4.91 -2.48
N ASN A 34 -5.17 -5.64 -2.34
CA ASN A 34 -5.30 -6.63 -1.28
C ASN A 34 -4.37 -7.82 -1.58
N GLN A 35 -3.12 -7.71 -1.11
CA GLN A 35 -2.01 -8.56 -1.50
C GLN A 35 -2.36 -10.05 -1.40
N SER A 36 -2.04 -10.80 -2.47
CA SER A 36 -2.30 -12.25 -2.59
C SER A 36 -3.76 -12.66 -2.77
N THR A 37 -4.68 -11.72 -3.02
CA THR A 37 -6.09 -12.02 -3.32
C THR A 37 -6.32 -12.23 -4.82
N ILE A 38 -7.09 -13.27 -5.19
CA ILE A 38 -7.50 -13.51 -6.58
C ILE A 38 -8.44 -12.40 -7.03
N ILE A 39 -8.15 -11.81 -8.19
CA ILE A 39 -8.98 -10.78 -8.81
C ILE A 39 -9.44 -11.20 -10.21
N PRO A 40 -10.59 -10.70 -10.69
CA PRO A 40 -11.09 -11.03 -12.03
C PRO A 40 -10.19 -10.55 -13.18
N GLY A 41 -9.36 -9.55 -12.95
CA GLY A 41 -8.39 -9.04 -13.93
C GLY A 41 -7.72 -7.74 -13.47
N THR A 42 -6.64 -7.34 -14.16
CA THR A 42 -5.82 -6.16 -13.82
C THR A 42 -6.59 -4.84 -13.91
N HIS A 43 -7.61 -4.77 -14.77
CA HIS A 43 -8.46 -3.58 -14.94
C HIS A 43 -9.11 -3.12 -13.62
N VAL A 44 -9.40 -4.05 -12.69
CA VAL A 44 -9.97 -3.72 -11.38
C VAL A 44 -8.98 -2.86 -10.58
N LEU A 45 -7.71 -3.23 -10.55
CA LEU A 45 -6.68 -2.46 -9.85
C LEU A 45 -6.48 -1.09 -10.49
N HIS A 46 -6.43 -1.01 -11.82
CA HIS A 46 -6.26 0.26 -12.52
C HIS A 46 -7.43 1.22 -12.30
N GLN A 47 -8.65 0.71 -12.30
CA GLN A 47 -9.85 1.52 -12.08
C GLN A 47 -9.86 2.09 -10.66
N THR A 48 -9.65 1.25 -9.64
CA THR A 48 -9.60 1.71 -8.23
C THR A 48 -8.42 2.65 -7.97
N TYR A 49 -7.27 2.39 -8.58
CA TYR A 49 -6.12 3.28 -8.48
C TYR A 49 -6.43 4.68 -9.00
N LYS A 50 -7.02 4.80 -10.21
CA LYS A 50 -7.41 6.09 -10.77
C LYS A 50 -8.44 6.81 -9.91
N GLU A 51 -9.45 6.09 -9.43
CA GLU A 51 -10.48 6.67 -8.56
C GLU A 51 -9.90 7.23 -7.25
N LEU A 52 -8.88 6.58 -6.68
CA LEU A 52 -8.20 7.07 -5.49
C LEU A 52 -7.23 8.20 -5.82
N GLU A 53 -6.46 8.10 -6.90
CA GLU A 53 -5.57 9.15 -7.37
C GLU A 53 -6.34 10.46 -7.60
N GLU A 54 -7.50 10.40 -8.24
CA GLU A 54 -8.39 11.57 -8.44
C GLU A 54 -8.87 12.15 -7.10
N LYS A 55 -9.32 11.30 -6.15
CA LYS A 55 -9.79 11.76 -4.83
C LYS A 55 -8.68 12.41 -3.99
N HIS A 56 -7.44 11.99 -4.20
CA HIS A 56 -6.28 12.50 -3.46
C HIS A 56 -5.51 13.60 -4.21
N SER A 57 -5.91 13.93 -5.45
CA SER A 57 -5.33 15.02 -6.26
C SER A 57 -5.86 16.40 -5.90
N ASP A 58 -6.98 16.48 -5.17
CA ASP A 58 -7.60 17.74 -4.71
C ASP A 58 -6.98 18.28 -3.39
N GLY A 59 -5.76 17.85 -3.05
CA GLY A 59 -4.98 18.29 -1.88
C GLY A 59 -3.93 19.35 -2.19
#